data_AF-A0A3M1GPJ2-F1
#
_entry.id   AF-A0A3M1GPJ2-F1
#
_cell.length_a   1.000
_cell.length_b   1.000
_cell.length_c   1.000
_cell.angle_alpha   90.00
_cell.angle_beta   90.00
_cell.angle_gamma   90.00
#
_symmetry.space_group_name_H-M   'P 1'
#
loop_
_entity.id
_entity.type
_entity.pdbx_description
1 polymer ?
#
loop_
_entity_poly.entity_id
_entity_poly.type
_entity_poly.pdbx_seq_one_letter_code
_entity_poly.pdbx_strand_id
1 'polypeptide(L)'
;MDGEKRIRSRLEGIHGDLAAYVLPNDFPGSILARRDKVGFATPLPEWIDASLRTEIRPLLMDPRSLDRGILDRGRLDRFLDSTTGCVRPDAAFDIFRWVSVELWFQTFIDAPRAAK
;
A
#
# COMPACT_ATOMS: atom_id res chain seq x y z
N MET A 1 -15.14 28.93 -29.09
CA MET A 1 -16.10 28.67 -28.00
C MET A 1 -16.86 27.34 -28.13
N ASP A 2 -16.39 26.37 -28.93
CA ASP A 2 -17.11 25.09 -29.12
C ASP A 2 -16.27 23.83 -28.78
N GLY A 3 -15.00 24.02 -28.39
CA GLY A 3 -14.10 22.92 -28.00
C GLY A 3 -14.24 22.51 -26.53
N GLU A 4 -14.36 23.47 -25.61
CA GLU A 4 -14.38 23.20 -24.16
C GLU A 4 -15.62 22.42 -23.70
N LYS A 5 -16.78 22.66 -24.32
CA LYS A 5 -18.03 21.97 -23.94
C LYS A 5 -18.04 20.50 -24.36
N ARG A 6 -17.39 20.15 -25.48
CA ARG A 6 -17.30 18.77 -25.98
C ARG A 6 -16.30 17.91 -25.20
N ILE A 7 -15.31 18.54 -24.56
CA ILE A 7 -14.26 17.87 -23.77
C ILE A 7 -14.75 17.53 -22.37
N ARG A 8 -15.57 18.39 -21.75
CA ARG A 8 -16.08 18.19 -20.39
C ARG A 8 -16.99 16.95 -20.28
N SER A 9 -17.68 16.55 -21.35
CA SER A 9 -18.54 15.36 -21.37
C SER A 9 -17.77 14.03 -21.43
N ARG A 10 -16.46 14.04 -21.66
CA ARG A 10 -15.64 12.82 -21.87
C ARG A 10 -14.84 12.39 -20.64
N LEU A 11 -14.90 13.17 -19.56
CA LEU A 11 -14.14 12.92 -18.32
C LEU A 11 -14.92 12.13 -17.26
N GLU A 12 -16.13 11.66 -17.57
CA GLU A 12 -16.86 10.77 -16.68
C GLU A 12 -16.33 9.32 -16.85
N GLY A 13 -15.41 8.92 -15.97
CA GLY A 13 -14.88 7.54 -15.89
C GLY A 13 -13.37 7.43 -15.71
N ILE A 14 -12.77 8.32 -14.93
CA ILE A 14 -11.32 8.50 -14.83
C ILE A 14 -10.63 7.25 -14.25
N HIS A 15 -9.99 6.47 -15.11
CA HIS A 15 -8.76 5.73 -14.81
C HIS A 15 -7.87 5.70 -16.07
N GLY A 16 -6.86 6.58 -16.14
CA GLY A 16 -5.77 6.46 -17.12
C GLY A 16 -5.38 7.71 -17.92
N ASP A 17 -6.21 8.75 -17.94
CA ASP A 17 -6.07 9.89 -18.88
C ASP A 17 -5.16 11.03 -18.39
N LEU A 18 -4.77 11.07 -17.10
CA LEU A 18 -3.97 12.17 -16.57
C LEU A 18 -2.57 12.26 -17.22
N ALA A 19 -1.95 11.11 -17.51
CA ALA A 19 -0.65 11.07 -18.20
C ALA A 19 -0.73 11.61 -19.64
N ALA A 20 -1.84 11.34 -20.34
CA ALA A 20 -2.05 11.86 -21.69
C ALA A 20 -2.27 13.38 -21.72
N TYR A 21 -2.77 13.93 -20.61
CA TYR A 21 -3.01 15.37 -20.46
C TYR A 21 -1.75 16.14 -20.02
N VAL A 22 -0.97 15.58 -19.09
CA VAL A 22 0.19 16.27 -18.50
C VAL A 22 1.47 16.07 -19.32
N LEU A 23 1.63 14.91 -19.97
CA LEU A 23 2.86 14.50 -20.66
C LEU A 23 2.56 13.96 -22.09
N PRO A 24 1.92 14.76 -22.97
CA PRO A 24 1.42 14.26 -24.25
C PRO A 24 2.51 13.87 -25.25
N ASN A 25 3.74 14.39 -25.10
CA ASN A 25 4.86 14.14 -26.01
C ASN A 25 5.97 13.26 -25.42
N ASP A 26 5.89 12.93 -24.13
CA ASP A 26 6.93 12.15 -23.44
C ASP A 26 6.73 10.64 -23.58
N PHE A 27 5.55 10.22 -24.06
CA PHE A 27 5.20 8.82 -24.27
C PHE A 27 4.65 8.59 -25.67
N PRO A 28 4.85 7.40 -26.27
CA PRO A 28 4.22 7.04 -27.53
C PRO A 28 2.69 7.17 -27.43
N GLY A 29 2.07 7.76 -28.46
CA GLY A 29 0.62 7.97 -28.49
C GLY A 29 -0.18 6.67 -28.31
N SER A 30 0.37 5.52 -28.71
CA SER A 30 -0.20 4.20 -28.47
C SER A 30 -0.31 3.83 -26.99
N ILE A 31 0.60 4.29 -26.13
CA ILE A 31 0.59 4.06 -24.68
C ILE A 31 -0.42 4.99 -24.00
N LEU A 32 -0.50 6.24 -24.45
CA LEU A 32 -1.47 7.22 -23.93
C LEU A 32 -2.92 6.87 -24.29
N ALA A 33 -3.14 6.23 -25.45
CA ALA A 33 -4.45 5.83 -25.92
C ALA A 33 -5.00 4.55 -25.27
N ARG A 34 -4.21 3.85 -24.44
CA ARG A 34 -4.63 2.61 -23.76
C ARG A 34 -5.72 2.88 -22.73
N ARG A 35 -6.87 2.22 -22.91
CA ARG A 35 -7.99 2.18 -21.94
C ARG A 35 -8.03 0.91 -21.12
N ASP A 36 -7.18 -0.05 -21.45
CA ASP A 36 -7.00 -1.33 -20.78
C ASP A 36 -5.90 -1.24 -19.70
N LYS A 37 -5.67 -0.05 -19.12
CA LYS A 37 -4.75 0.10 -18.00
C LYS A 37 -5.34 -0.63 -16.79
N VAL A 38 -4.95 -1.89 -16.64
CA VAL A 38 -5.21 -2.65 -15.43
C VAL A 38 -4.26 -2.12 -14.37
N GLY A 39 -4.81 -1.69 -13.23
CA GLY A 39 -3.98 -1.39 -12.06
C GLY A 39 -3.10 -2.60 -11.79
N PHE A 40 -1.78 -2.41 -11.72
CA PHE A 40 -0.87 -3.48 -11.34
C PHE A 40 -1.15 -3.77 -9.86
N ALA A 41 -2.08 -4.68 -9.58
CA ALA A 41 -2.46 -5.00 -8.22
C ALA A 41 -1.20 -5.52 -7.52
N THR A 42 -0.76 -4.81 -6.49
CA THR A 42 0.36 -5.26 -5.67
C THR A 42 -0.01 -6.63 -5.11
N PRO A 43 0.82 -7.68 -5.29
CA PRO A 43 0.58 -9.01 -4.76
C PRO A 43 0.88 -9.02 -3.25
N LEU A 44 0.15 -8.17 -2.53
CA LEU A 44 0.33 -7.91 -1.12
C LEU A 44 0.05 -9.17 -0.28
N PRO A 45 -1.00 -9.97 -0.55
CA PRO A 45 -1.21 -11.22 0.17
C PRO A 45 -0.02 -12.16 0.10
N GLU A 46 0.54 -12.34 -1.10
CA GLU A 46 1.68 -13.22 -1.35
C GLU A 46 2.94 -12.73 -0.64
N TRP A 47 3.19 -11.42 -0.65
CA TRP A 47 4.32 -10.81 0.06
C TRP A 47 4.18 -10.94 1.57
N ILE A 48 2.98 -10.67 2.09
CA ILE A 48 2.72 -10.79 3.53
C ILE A 48 2.86 -12.24 3.96
N ASP A 49 2.28 -13.21 3.23
CA ASP A 49 2.36 -14.63 3.60
C ASP A 49 3.80 -15.14 3.63
N ALA A 50 4.59 -14.78 2.60
CA ALA A 50 5.98 -15.19 2.48
C ALA A 50 6.85 -14.72 3.66
N SER A 51 6.58 -13.52 4.20
CA SER A 51 7.35 -12.92 5.29
C SER A 51 6.65 -12.99 6.66
N LEU A 52 5.43 -13.56 6.74
CA LEU A 52 4.57 -13.46 7.92
C LEU A 52 5.24 -14.02 9.16
N ARG A 53 5.78 -15.24 9.06
CA ARG A 53 6.41 -15.94 10.19
C ARG A 53 7.79 -15.41 10.54
N THR A 54 8.57 -15.00 9.53
CA THR A 54 10.02 -14.76 9.67
C THR A 54 10.36 -13.30 9.96
N GLU A 55 9.58 -12.34 9.46
CA GLU A 55 9.90 -10.92 9.55
C GLU A 55 8.77 -10.14 10.23
N ILE A 56 7.53 -10.32 9.77
CA ILE A 56 6.39 -9.51 10.19
C ILE A 56 5.96 -9.84 11.62
N ARG A 57 5.77 -11.13 11.94
CA ARG A 57 5.36 -11.54 13.29
C ARG A 57 6.40 -11.14 14.34
N PRO A 58 7.72 -11.36 14.15
CA PRO A 58 8.74 -10.83 15.05
C PRO A 58 8.69 -9.31 15.20
N LEU A 59 8.51 -8.57 14.10
CA LEU A 59 8.42 -7.11 14.13
C LEU A 59 7.25 -6.62 14.98
N LEU A 60 6.04 -7.15 14.75
CA LEU A 60 4.83 -6.68 15.42
C LEU A 60 4.70 -7.20 16.86
N MET A 61 5.27 -8.37 17.17
CA MET A 61 5.29 -8.97 18.51
C MET A 61 6.46 -8.52 19.38
N ASP A 62 7.38 -7.71 18.84
CA ASP A 62 8.47 -7.15 19.61
C ASP A 62 7.92 -6.33 20.80
N PRO A 63 8.51 -6.44 22.00
CA PRO A 63 8.12 -5.61 23.14
C PRO A 63 8.02 -4.12 22.79
N ARG A 64 8.93 -3.57 21.98
CA ARG A 64 8.90 -2.15 21.60
C ARG A 64 7.65 -1.74 20.82
N SER A 65 7.10 -2.66 20.02
CA SER A 65 5.86 -2.47 19.27
C SER A 65 4.65 -2.55 20.21
N LEU A 66 4.63 -3.59 21.06
CA LEU A 66 3.50 -3.87 21.94
C LEU A 66 3.39 -2.90 23.12
N ASP A 67 4.51 -2.41 23.65
CA ASP A 67 4.56 -1.49 24.80
C ASP A 67 3.97 -0.12 24.46
N ARG A 68 3.79 0.21 23.17
CA ARG A 68 3.05 1.41 22.74
C ARG A 68 1.55 1.33 23.02
N GLY A 69 1.01 0.13 23.26
CA GLY A 69 -0.41 -0.08 23.53
C GLY A 69 -1.35 0.13 22.33
N ILE A 70 -0.82 0.28 21.12
CA ILE A 70 -1.62 0.42 19.88
C ILE A 70 -2.19 -0.93 19.44
N LEU A 71 -1.41 -1.99 19.59
CA LEU A 71 -1.79 -3.36 19.24
C LEU A 71 -1.97 -4.19 20.51
N ASP A 72 -3.12 -4.87 20.62
CA ASP A 72 -3.34 -5.84 21.69
C ASP A 72 -2.63 -7.15 21.34
N ARG A 73 -1.67 -7.56 22.18
CA ARG A 73 -0.87 -8.78 21.98
C ARG A 73 -1.73 -10.01 21.70
N GLY A 74 -2.74 -10.25 22.52
CA GLY A 74 -3.53 -11.49 22.44
C GLY A 74 -4.42 -11.55 21.19
N ARG A 75 -5.02 -10.42 20.80
CA ARG A 75 -5.81 -10.31 19.56
C ARG A 75 -4.93 -10.39 18.33
N LEU A 76 -3.79 -9.71 18.35
CA LEU A 76 -2.84 -9.73 17.24
C LEU A 76 -2.28 -11.14 17.02
N ASP A 77 -1.89 -11.85 18.09
CA ASP A 77 -1.31 -13.20 18.00
C ASP A 77 -2.30 -14.17 17.37
N ARG A 78 -3.55 -14.18 17.85
CA ARG A 78 -4.63 -14.98 17.26
C ARG A 78 -4.92 -14.62 15.81
N PHE A 79 -4.86 -13.34 15.45
CA PHE A 79 -5.09 -12.87 14.09
C PHE A 79 -3.98 -13.33 13.13
N LEU A 80 -2.71 -13.18 13.53
CA LEU A 80 -1.59 -13.60 12.69
C LEU A 80 -1.57 -15.13 12.54
N ASP A 81 -1.86 -15.86 13.61
CA ASP A 81 -1.93 -17.32 13.59
C ASP A 81 -3.06 -17.84 12.68
N SER A 82 -4.25 -17.23 12.71
CA SER A 82 -5.38 -17.63 11.85
C SER A 82 -5.18 -17.30 10.37
N THR A 83 -4.25 -16.39 10.07
CA THR A 83 -3.99 -15.88 8.71
C THR A 83 -2.82 -16.60 8.03
N THR A 84 -2.03 -17.38 8.78
CA THR A 84 -0.79 -17.97 8.28
C THR A 84 -1.00 -19.07 7.25
N GLY A 85 -0.30 -19.00 6.10
CA GLY A 85 -0.35 -19.98 5.02
C GLY A 85 -1.55 -19.80 4.08
N CYS A 86 -2.40 -18.80 4.34
CA CYS A 86 -3.51 -18.41 3.48
C CYS A 86 -3.94 -16.97 3.78
N VAL A 87 -3.05 -16.02 3.51
CA VAL A 87 -3.32 -14.59 3.75
C VAL A 87 -4.39 -14.11 2.76
N ARG A 88 -5.51 -13.59 3.27
CA ARG A 88 -6.55 -12.97 2.46
C ARG A 88 -6.24 -11.49 2.20
N PRO A 89 -6.76 -10.89 1.10
CA PRO A 89 -6.47 -9.49 0.76
C PRO A 89 -6.76 -8.47 1.87
N ASP A 90 -7.90 -8.61 2.55
CA ASP A 90 -8.26 -7.77 3.69
C ASP A 90 -7.24 -7.86 4.82
N ALA A 91 -6.87 -9.09 5.21
CA ALA A 91 -5.87 -9.33 6.23
C ALA A 91 -4.48 -8.81 5.82
N ALA A 92 -4.11 -8.96 4.54
CA ALA A 92 -2.86 -8.45 4.00
C ALA A 92 -2.76 -6.92 4.15
N PHE A 93 -3.85 -6.20 3.84
CA PHE A 93 -3.89 -4.75 4.00
C PHE A 93 -3.83 -4.31 5.47
N ASP A 94 -4.50 -5.02 6.38
CA ASP A 94 -4.42 -4.72 7.81
C ASP A 94 -3.02 -4.94 8.37
N ILE A 95 -2.40 -6.07 8.04
CA ILE A 95 -1.01 -6.36 8.43
C ILE A 95 -0.07 -5.30 7.86
N PHE A 96 -0.22 -4.95 6.58
CA PHE A 96 0.61 -3.93 5.95
C PHE A 96 0.49 -2.57 6.65
N ARG A 97 -0.71 -2.17 7.10
CA ARG A 97 -0.91 -0.94 7.88
C ARG A 97 -0.15 -0.99 9.20
N TRP A 98 -0.25 -2.10 9.94
CA TRP A 98 0.44 -2.24 11.23
C TRP A 98 1.97 -2.24 11.07
N VAL A 99 2.48 -2.97 10.06
CA VAL A 99 3.90 -2.96 9.71
C VAL A 99 4.37 -1.55 9.34
N SER A 100 3.60 -0.85 8.52
CA SER A 100 3.93 0.52 8.10
C SER A 100 4.01 1.48 9.30
N VAL A 101 3.05 1.39 10.23
CA VAL A 101 3.03 2.22 11.44
C VAL A 101 4.21 1.90 12.34
N GLU A 102 4.53 0.62 12.56
CA GLU A 102 5.65 0.22 13.40
C GLU A 102 7.00 0.65 12.80
N LEU A 103 7.19 0.47 11.50
CA LEU A 103 8.40 0.95 10.81
C LEU A 103 8.51 2.48 10.85
N TRP A 104 7.39 3.20 10.79
CA TRP A 104 7.37 4.65 10.97
C TRP A 104 7.83 5.05 12.38
N PHE A 105 7.34 4.38 13.43
CA PHE A 105 7.82 4.65 14.79
C PHE A 105 9.32 4.42 14.91
N GLN A 106 9.82 3.29 14.41
CA GLN A 106 11.24 2.98 14.46
C GLN A 106 12.10 4.00 13.72
N THR A 107 11.62 4.47 12.56
CA THR A 107 12.38 5.38 11.70
C THR A 107 12.36 6.82 12.20
N PHE A 108 11.22 7.28 12.72
CA PHE A 108 11.02 8.72 12.96
C PHE A 108 10.87 9.09 14.44
N ILE A 109 10.50 8.15 15.30
CA ILE A 109 10.28 8.40 16.73
C ILE A 109 11.42 7.81 17.56
N ASP A 110 11.81 6.56 17.29
CA ASP A 110 12.83 5.88 18.09
C ASP A 110 14.26 6.14 17.60
N ALA A 111 14.43 6.35 16.29
CA ALA A 111 15.74 6.53 15.69
C ALA A 111 16.48 7.69 16.38
N PRO A 112 17.74 7.50 16.82
CA PRO A 112 18.53 8.59 17.36
C PRO A 112 18.62 9.70 16.33
N ARG A 113 18.26 10.92 16.73
CA ARG A 113 18.38 12.06 15.84
C ARG A 113 19.84 12.20 15.44
N ALA A 114 20.15 12.06 14.16
CA ALA A 114 21.51 12.27 13.66
C ALA A 114 21.99 13.65 14.13
N ALA A 115 23.17 13.67 14.77
CA ALA A 115 23.82 14.91 15.17
C ALA A 115 24.06 15.75 13.91
N LYS A 116 23.59 17.01 13.96
CA LYS A 116 23.73 17.98 12.87
C LYS A 116 25.14 18.56 12.86
#